data_AF-A0A1W1YM07-F1
#
_entry.id   AF-A0A1W1YM07-F1
#
_cell.length_a   1.000
_cell.length_b   1.000
_cell.length_c   1.000
_cell.angle_alpha   90.00
_cell.angle_beta   90.00
_cell.angle_gamma   90.00
#
_symmetry.space_group_name_H-M   'P 1'
#
loop_
_entity.id
_entity.type
_entity.pdbx_description
1 polymer ?
#
loop_
_entity_poly.entity_id
_entity_poly.type
_entity_poly.pdbx_seq_one_letter_code
_entity_poly.pdbx_strand_id
1 'polypeptide(L)'
;MKNDHYNKNRQSISIWKRIGFLSDVPCPKCGQIGKIFIDEYDDWACIYCNEWFTEPCNDPKCPYCSKRPDTPYEVYWKAKDMPADAAAIKRWRQDNYAHKERGKLRHEKKRE
;
A
#
# COMPACT_ATOMS: atom_id res chain seq x y z
N MET A 1 -28.86 -2.19 21.79
CA MET A 1 -27.83 -3.09 21.24
C MET A 1 -27.23 -2.41 20.01
N LYS A 2 -26.00 -1.88 20.10
CA LYS A 2 -25.22 -1.47 18.94
C LYS A 2 -24.10 -2.49 18.82
N ASN A 3 -24.18 -3.35 17.80
CA ASN A 3 -23.17 -4.35 17.53
C ASN A 3 -21.91 -3.63 17.06
N ASP A 4 -20.92 -3.54 17.94
CA ASP A 4 -19.55 -3.17 17.55
C ASP A 4 -19.00 -4.31 16.68
N HIS A 5 -19.21 -4.19 15.37
CA HIS A 5 -18.56 -5.02 14.37
C HIS A 5 -17.05 -4.72 14.41
N TYR A 6 -16.37 -5.47 15.26
CA TYR A 6 -14.94 -5.69 15.35
C TYR A 6 -14.27 -5.74 13.96
N ASN A 7 -13.49 -4.70 13.63
CA ASN A 7 -12.89 -4.58 12.30
C ASN A 7 -11.39 -4.92 12.34
N LYS A 8 -11.06 -6.12 11.85
CA LYS A 8 -9.79 -6.83 12.03
C LYS A 8 -8.66 -6.43 11.07
N ASN A 9 -8.77 -5.30 10.36
CA ASN A 9 -7.75 -4.81 9.43
C ASN A 9 -7.67 -3.28 9.45
N ARG A 10 -7.06 -2.71 10.49
CA ARG A 10 -6.80 -1.25 10.55
C ARG A 10 -5.61 -0.91 9.64
N GLN A 11 -5.84 -0.95 8.33
CA GLN A 11 -4.91 -0.41 7.36
C GLN A 11 -4.66 1.06 7.67
N SER A 12 -3.38 1.43 7.71
CA SER A 12 -2.99 2.81 8.02
C SER A 12 -3.49 3.76 6.93
N ILE A 13 -4.27 4.77 7.35
CA ILE A 13 -4.67 5.89 6.51
C ILE A 13 -3.45 6.60 5.90
N SER A 14 -2.31 6.63 6.60
CA SER A 14 -1.09 7.26 6.07
C SER A 14 -0.53 6.55 4.83
N ILE A 15 -0.71 5.24 4.73
CA ILE A 15 -0.29 4.49 3.53
C ILE A 15 -1.26 4.76 2.39
N TRP A 16 -2.57 4.80 2.66
CA TRP A 16 -3.56 5.20 1.67
C TRP A 16 -3.33 6.60 1.11
N LYS A 17 -2.94 7.56 1.96
CA LYS A 17 -2.56 8.92 1.53
C LYS A 17 -1.28 8.98 0.67
N ARG A 18 -0.43 7.95 0.72
CA ARG A 18 0.74 7.84 -0.18
C ARG A 18 0.36 7.30 -1.56
N ILE A 19 -0.74 6.55 -1.63
CA ILE A 19 -1.23 5.90 -2.86
C ILE A 19 -2.04 6.88 -3.71
N GLY A 20 -2.83 7.75 -3.08
CA GLY A 20 -3.65 8.71 -3.79
C GLY A 20 -4.49 9.58 -2.87
N PHE A 21 -5.56 10.15 -3.45
CA PHE A 21 -6.39 11.14 -2.78
C PHE A 21 -7.59 10.50 -2.06
N LEU A 22 -7.67 10.64 -0.74
CA LEU A 22 -8.83 10.24 0.04
C LEU A 22 -9.92 11.32 0.00
N SER A 23 -11.13 10.91 -0.39
CA SER A 23 -12.33 11.73 -0.42
C SER A 23 -13.16 11.52 0.84
N ASP A 24 -13.81 12.60 1.29
CA ASP A 24 -14.78 12.58 2.41
C ASP A 24 -16.16 12.07 1.97
N VAL A 25 -16.33 11.69 0.71
CA VAL A 25 -17.57 11.10 0.19
C VAL A 25 -17.68 9.63 0.64
N PRO A 26 -18.83 9.21 1.20
CA PRO A 26 -19.04 7.82 1.60
C PRO A 26 -19.05 6.87 0.39
N CYS A 27 -18.56 5.65 0.60
CA CYS A 27 -18.65 4.59 -0.38
C CYS A 27 -20.12 4.24 -0.65
N PRO A 28 -20.58 4.20 -1.92
CA PRO A 28 -21.96 3.85 -2.24
C PRO A 28 -22.29 2.37 -1.93
N LYS A 29 -21.28 1.51 -1.81
CA LYS A 29 -21.47 0.07 -1.54
C LYS A 29 -21.53 -0.24 -0.04
N CYS A 30 -20.61 0.29 0.76
CA CYS A 30 -20.49 -0.06 2.19
C CYS A 30 -20.82 1.10 3.15
N GLY A 31 -21.11 2.30 2.66
CA GLY A 31 -21.50 3.47 3.46
C GLY A 31 -20.36 4.12 4.27
N GLN A 32 -19.16 3.54 4.28
CA GLN A 32 -18.02 4.07 5.03
C GLN A 32 -17.32 5.22 4.28
N ILE A 33 -16.84 6.23 5.02
CA ILE A 33 -16.04 7.34 4.47
C ILE A 33 -14.61 6.87 4.24
N GLY A 34 -14.32 6.45 3.02
CA GLY A 34 -13.02 5.86 2.64
C GLY A 34 -12.88 5.67 1.15
N LYS A 35 -13.47 6.57 0.37
CA LYS A 35 -13.33 6.56 -1.08
C LYS A 35 -11.96 7.14 -1.43
N ILE A 36 -11.14 6.41 -2.18
CA ILE A 36 -9.80 6.84 -2.60
C ILE A 36 -9.73 6.90 -4.12
N PHE A 37 -9.15 7.97 -4.66
CA PHE A 37 -8.75 8.05 -6.06
C PHE A 37 -7.28 7.64 -6.17
N ILE A 38 -6.98 6.69 -7.06
CA ILE A 38 -5.63 6.15 -7.23
C ILE A 38 -5.13 6.53 -8.63
N ASP A 39 -4.29 7.56 -8.70
CA ASP A 39 -3.80 8.17 -9.94
C ASP A 39 -3.14 7.17 -10.90
N GLU A 40 -2.44 6.15 -10.36
CA GLU A 40 -1.76 5.12 -11.15
C GLU A 40 -2.73 4.33 -12.06
N TYR A 41 -3.98 4.18 -11.63
CA TYR A 41 -4.98 3.37 -12.32
C TYR A 41 -6.17 4.19 -12.83
N ASP A 42 -6.13 5.52 -12.65
CA ASP A 42 -7.19 6.48 -13.03
C ASP A 42 -8.59 6.05 -12.57
N ASP A 43 -8.70 5.55 -11.33
CA ASP A 43 -9.96 5.03 -10.82
C ASP A 43 -10.17 5.26 -9.31
N TRP A 44 -11.43 5.20 -8.92
CA TRP A 44 -11.88 5.25 -7.54
C TRP A 44 -12.02 3.85 -6.95
N ALA A 45 -11.66 3.73 -5.69
CA ALA A 45 -11.80 2.51 -4.90
C ALA A 45 -12.31 2.83 -3.49
N CYS A 46 -12.71 1.80 -2.73
CA CYS A 46 -12.98 1.92 -1.31
C CYS A 46 -11.96 1.14 -0.47
N ILE A 47 -11.36 1.83 0.51
CA ILE A 47 -10.35 1.26 1.41
C ILE A 47 -10.93 0.34 2.49
N TYR A 48 -12.25 0.21 2.59
CA TYR A 48 -12.92 -0.64 3.59
C TYR A 48 -13.52 -1.90 2.99
N CYS A 49 -14.22 -1.78 1.86
CA CYS A 49 -14.80 -2.94 1.17
C CYS A 49 -13.86 -3.56 0.13
N ASN A 50 -12.70 -2.96 -0.13
CA ASN A 50 -11.69 -3.48 -1.05
C ASN A 50 -12.19 -3.68 -2.49
N GLU A 51 -12.97 -2.72 -2.99
CA GLU A 51 -13.53 -2.78 -4.34
C GLU A 51 -13.19 -1.55 -5.15
N TRP A 52 -12.88 -1.78 -6.42
CA TRP A 52 -12.87 -0.77 -7.48
C TRP A 52 -14.29 -0.32 -7.80
N PHE A 53 -14.44 0.93 -8.24
CA PHE A 53 -15.74 1.50 -8.57
C PHE A 53 -16.09 1.30 -10.04
N THR A 54 -15.08 1.11 -10.89
CA THR A 54 -15.27 0.80 -12.30
C THR A 54 -14.62 -0.52 -12.66
N GLU A 55 -15.23 -1.21 -13.62
CA GLU A 55 -14.60 -2.37 -14.25
C GLU A 55 -13.45 -1.92 -15.17
N PRO A 56 -12.42 -2.76 -15.37
CA PRO A 56 -11.35 -2.41 -16.28
C PRO A 56 -11.89 -2.30 -17.70
N CYS A 57 -11.29 -1.45 -18.53
CA CYS A 57 -11.69 -1.39 -19.92
C CYS A 57 -11.28 -2.66 -20.68
N ASN A 58 -11.94 -2.92 -21.81
CA ASN A 58 -11.66 -4.08 -22.67
C ASN A 58 -10.34 -3.96 -23.46
N ASP A 59 -9.58 -2.89 -23.30
CA ASP A 59 -8.30 -2.70 -23.99
C ASP A 59 -7.14 -3.29 -23.16
N PRO A 60 -6.55 -4.42 -23.58
CA PRO A 60 -5.42 -5.03 -22.86
C PRO A 60 -4.14 -4.18 -22.90
N LYS A 61 -4.07 -3.17 -23.77
CA LYS A 61 -2.93 -2.24 -23.87
C LYS A 61 -3.16 -0.93 -23.11
N CYS A 62 -4.31 -0.76 -22.45
CA CYS A 62 -4.58 0.45 -21.67
C CYS A 62 -3.53 0.60 -20.55
N PRO A 63 -2.78 1.72 -20.49
CA PRO A 63 -1.69 1.87 -19.53
C PRO A 63 -2.14 1.86 -18.07
N TYR A 64 -3.42 2.18 -17.83
CA TYR A 64 -4.04 2.22 -16.50
C TYR A 64 -4.61 0.85 -16.11
N CYS A 65 -5.45 0.27 -16.97
CA CYS A 65 -6.15 -0.98 -16.66
C CYS A 65 -5.26 -2.22 -16.75
N SER A 66 -4.30 -2.26 -17.68
CA SER A 66 -3.45 -3.45 -17.92
C SER A 66 -2.57 -3.82 -16.72
N LYS A 67 -2.25 -2.85 -15.87
CA LYS A 67 -1.43 -3.03 -14.66
C LYS A 67 -2.26 -3.01 -13.38
N ARG A 68 -3.56 -2.76 -13.49
CA ARG A 68 -4.44 -2.60 -12.34
C ARG A 68 -4.61 -3.95 -11.64
N PRO A 69 -4.29 -4.06 -10.35
CA PRO A 69 -4.52 -5.28 -9.61
C PRO A 69 -6.02 -5.55 -9.43
N ASP A 70 -6.37 -6.80 -9.19
CA ASP A 70 -7.76 -7.23 -9.01
C ASP A 70 -8.41 -6.49 -7.83
N THR A 71 -7.62 -6.20 -6.78
CA THR A 71 -8.12 -5.50 -5.59
C THR A 71 -7.28 -4.28 -5.18
N PRO A 72 -7.91 -3.22 -4.64
CA PRO A 72 -7.20 -2.06 -4.07
C PRO A 72 -6.21 -2.43 -2.95
N TYR A 73 -6.45 -3.48 -2.18
CA TYR A 73 -5.55 -3.91 -1.10
C TYR A 73 -4.19 -4.38 -1.61
N GLU A 74 -4.10 -4.91 -2.83
CA GLU A 74 -2.80 -5.21 -3.42
C GLU A 74 -1.97 -3.93 -3.64
N VAL A 75 -2.62 -2.83 -4.02
CA VAL A 75 -1.97 -1.51 -4.09
C VAL A 75 -1.49 -1.09 -2.70
N TYR A 76 -2.32 -1.31 -1.66
CA TYR A 76 -1.94 -1.02 -0.28
C TYR A 76 -0.70 -1.77 0.17
N TRP A 77 -0.65 -3.08 -0.04
CA TRP A 77 0.48 -3.91 0.38
C TRP A 77 1.76 -3.54 -0.37
N LYS A 78 1.66 -3.30 -1.69
CA LYS A 78 2.77 -2.78 -2.50
C LYS A 78 3.31 -1.46 -1.93
N ALA A 79 2.44 -0.51 -1.58
CA ALA A 79 2.84 0.77 -1.02
C ALA A 79 3.39 0.67 0.43
N LYS A 80 2.88 -0.30 1.21
CA LYS A 80 3.36 -0.56 2.57
C LYS A 80 4.80 -1.08 2.55
N ASP A 81 5.11 -1.99 1.62
CA ASP A 81 6.42 -2.62 1.52
C ASP A 81 7.44 -1.70 0.83
N MET A 82 6.98 -0.76 -0.01
CA MET A 82 7.87 0.22 -0.62
C MET A 82 8.31 1.33 0.37
N PRO A 83 9.61 1.65 0.40
CA PRO A 83 10.12 2.81 1.12
C PRO A 83 9.40 4.09 0.67
N ALA A 84 9.03 4.94 1.64
CA ALA A 84 8.24 6.13 1.36
C ALA A 84 8.95 7.18 0.50
N ASP A 85 10.27 7.26 0.59
CA ASP A 85 11.07 8.23 -0.16
C ASP A 85 12.53 7.78 -0.34
N ALA A 86 13.27 8.55 -1.14
CA ALA A 86 14.69 8.31 -1.42
C ALA A 86 15.59 8.34 -0.17
N ALA A 87 15.21 9.11 0.87
CA ALA A 87 15.95 9.17 2.11
C ALA A 87 15.77 7.87 2.92
N ALA A 88 14.55 7.31 2.96
CA ALA A 88 14.24 6.02 3.53
C ALA A 88 14.99 4.90 2.80
N ILE A 89 15.04 4.95 1.45
CA ILE A 89 15.86 4.02 0.65
C ILE A 89 17.34 4.15 1.02
N LYS A 90 17.87 5.38 1.08
CA LYS A 90 19.27 5.63 1.43
C LYS A 90 19.60 5.10 2.82
N ARG A 91 18.73 5.34 3.80
CA ARG A 91 18.91 4.87 5.17
C ARG A 91 18.85 3.36 5.30
N TRP A 92 17.90 2.72 4.63
CA TRP A 92 17.83 1.25 4.57
C TRP A 92 19.11 0.63 4.00
N ARG A 93 19.69 1.25 2.95
CA ARG A 93 20.99 0.80 2.39
C ARG A 93 22.12 0.93 3.41
N GLN A 94 22.18 2.03 4.14
CA GLN A 94 23.18 2.27 5.19
C GLN A 94 23.06 1.26 6.33
N ASP A 95 21.84 1.03 6.83
CA ASP A 95 21.58 0.09 7.92
C ASP A 95 21.95 -1.35 7.51
N ASN A 96 21.62 -1.75 6.28
CA ASN A 96 22.01 -3.06 5.75
C ASN A 96 23.52 -3.22 5.58
N TYR A 97 24.22 -2.18 5.12
CA TYR A 97 25.68 -2.20 5.04
C TYR A 97 26.28 -2.41 6.43
N ALA A 98 25.85 -1.61 7.41
CA ALA A 98 26.30 -1.71 8.80
C ALA A 98 25.95 -3.07 9.43
N HIS A 99 24.82 -3.68 9.08
CA HIS A 99 24.45 -5.02 9.54
C HIS A 99 25.40 -6.09 8.97
N LYS A 100 25.71 -6.03 7.67
CA LYS A 100 26.62 -6.97 7.01
C LYS A 100 28.05 -6.85 7.54
N GLU A 101 28.55 -5.63 7.72
CA GLU A 101 29.87 -5.41 8.35
C GLU A 101 29.94 -5.99 9.76
N ARG A 102 28.94 -5.70 10.60
CA ARG A 102 28.88 -6.27 11.96
C ARG A 102 28.78 -7.80 11.94
N GLY A 103 28.09 -8.36 10.96
CA GLY A 103 28.06 -9.81 10.71
C GLY A 103 29.45 -10.37 10.41
N LYS A 104 30.19 -9.72 9.51
CA LYS A 104 31.56 -10.10 9.14
C LYS A 104 32.51 -10.07 10.34
N LEU A 105 32.53 -8.97 11.10
CA LEU A 105 33.35 -8.81 12.30
C LEU A 105 33.08 -9.90 13.36
N ARG A 106 31.79 -10.26 13.56
CA ARG A 106 31.43 -11.36 14.47
C ARG A 106 31.94 -12.72 14.01
N HIS A 107 31.99 -12.96 12.70
CA HIS A 107 32.46 -14.23 12.15
C HIS A 107 33.99 -14.33 12.21
N GLU A 108 34.69 -13.23 11.95
CA GLU A 108 36.15 -13.13 12.13
C GLU A 108 36.55 -13.38 13.59
N LYS A 109 35.89 -12.72 14.56
CA LYS A 109 36.12 -12.96 16.00
C LYS A 109 35.84 -14.38 16.49
N LYS A 110 35.05 -15.17 15.77
CA LYS A 110 34.78 -16.58 16.10
C LYS A 110 35.82 -17.54 15.52
N ARG A 111 36.66 -17.06 14.61
CA ARG A 111 37.72 -17.83 13.96
C ARG A 111 39.09 -17.61 14.62
N GLU A 112 39.19 -16.61 15.48
CA GLU A 112 40.27 -16.38 16.45
C GLU A 112 40.02 -17.19 17.73
#